data_AF-A4WS24-F1
#
_entry.id   AF-A4WS24-F1
#
_cell.length_a   1.000
_cell.length_b   1.000
_cell.length_c   1.000
_cell.angle_alpha   90.00
_cell.angle_beta   90.00
_cell.angle_gamma   90.00
#
_symmetry.space_group_name_H-M   'P 1'
#
loop_
_entity.id
_entity.type
_entity.pdbx_description
1 polymer ?
#
loop_
_entity_poly.entity_id
_entity_poly.type
_entity_poly.pdbx_seq_one_letter_code
_entity_poly.pdbx_strand_id
1 'polypeptide(L)'
;MSRTPPHITDHALIRYLERVVGLDLSAHRRAIADRVANAVALGASAVVSDGFKYMLTDSAVTTVRRAHSERRLPVWQEGRCPDCRRRPGERHAPTCSSCGDVS
;
A
#
# COMPACT_ATOMS: atom_id res chain seq x y z
N MET A 1 12.25 22.79 -31.98
CA MET A 1 12.68 21.44 -31.57
C MET A 1 11.71 20.96 -30.50
N SER A 2 10.97 19.88 -30.75
CA SER A 2 10.05 19.32 -29.74
C SER A 2 10.86 18.85 -28.53
N ARG A 3 10.56 19.39 -27.35
CA ARG A 3 11.21 19.07 -26.07
C ARG A 3 10.51 17.90 -25.38
N THR A 4 10.23 16.82 -26.10
CA THR A 4 9.72 15.62 -25.42
C THR A 4 10.85 15.00 -24.62
N PRO A 5 10.69 14.82 -23.28
CA PRO A 5 11.68 14.12 -22.49
C PRO A 5 11.90 12.70 -23.02
N PRO A 6 13.13 12.17 -22.97
CA PRO A 6 13.38 10.79 -23.37
C PRO A 6 12.63 9.80 -22.47
N HIS A 7 12.05 8.78 -23.08
CA HIS A 7 11.38 7.70 -22.36
C HIS A 7 12.42 6.77 -21.72
N ILE A 8 12.30 6.52 -20.41
CA ILE A 8 13.18 5.64 -19.65
C ILE A 8 12.44 4.36 -19.28
N THR A 9 13.05 3.21 -19.54
CA THR A 9 12.48 1.90 -19.17
C THR A 9 12.80 1.55 -17.72
N ASP A 10 11.96 0.74 -17.08
CA ASP A 10 12.20 0.26 -15.71
C ASP A 10 13.55 -0.45 -15.56
N HIS A 11 13.97 -1.21 -16.58
CA HIS A 11 15.29 -1.85 -16.58
C HIS A 11 16.41 -0.82 -16.50
N ALA A 12 16.35 0.25 -17.31
CA ALA A 12 17.34 1.31 -17.28
C ALA A 12 17.34 2.05 -15.94
N LEU A 13 16.17 2.29 -15.37
CA LEU A 13 16.02 2.89 -14.04
C LEU A 13 16.67 2.03 -12.95
N ILE A 14 16.39 0.73 -12.93
CA ILE A 14 17.01 -0.23 -11.97
C ILE A 14 18.54 -0.17 -12.07
N ARG A 15 19.10 -0.19 -13.29
CA ARG A 15 20.56 -0.10 -13.47
C ARG A 15 21.14 1.24 -13.03
N TYR A 16 20.42 2.34 -13.26
CA TYR A 16 20.83 3.65 -12.79
C TYR A 16 20.85 3.71 -11.25
N LEU A 17 19.83 3.17 -10.59
CA LEU A 17 19.78 3.09 -9.12
C LEU A 17 20.94 2.26 -8.55
N GLU A 18 21.26 1.12 -9.16
CA GLU A 18 22.39 0.29 -8.72
C GLU A 18 23.74 0.98 -8.93
N ARG A 19 23.99 1.48 -10.15
CA ARG A 19 25.35 1.88 -10.56
C ARG A 19 25.67 3.34 -10.30
N VAL A 20 24.69 4.22 -10.37
CA VAL A 20 24.87 5.67 -10.24
C VAL A 20 24.46 6.16 -8.86
N VAL A 21 23.29 5.74 -8.37
CA VAL A 21 22.84 6.11 -7.02
C VAL A 21 23.55 5.27 -5.95
N GLY A 22 24.04 4.07 -6.29
CA GLY A 22 24.75 3.19 -5.38
C GLY A 22 23.83 2.38 -4.46
N LEU A 23 22.57 2.18 -4.84
CA LEU A 23 21.64 1.35 -4.09
C LEU A 23 21.97 -0.13 -4.25
N ASP A 24 22.22 -0.82 -3.13
CA ASP A 24 22.37 -2.28 -3.12
C ASP A 24 21.00 -2.96 -3.23
N LEU A 25 20.51 -3.10 -4.46
CA LEU A 25 19.24 -3.78 -4.72
C LEU A 25 19.28 -5.27 -4.34
N SER A 26 20.46 -5.89 -4.24
CA SER A 26 20.58 -7.29 -3.80
C SER A 26 20.31 -7.43 -2.30
N ALA A 27 20.82 -6.50 -1.48
CA ALA A 27 20.48 -6.44 -0.06
C ALA A 27 18.97 -6.20 0.16
N HIS A 28 18.36 -5.30 -0.61
CA HIS A 28 16.92 -5.05 -0.53
C HIS A 28 16.09 -6.28 -0.94
N ARG A 29 16.53 -7.02 -1.98
CA ARG A 29 15.90 -8.28 -2.39
C ARG A 29 15.93 -9.31 -1.26
N ARG A 30 17.06 -9.47 -0.56
CA ARG A 30 17.18 -10.37 0.59
C ARG A 30 16.26 -9.94 1.73
N ALA A 31 16.27 -8.67 2.07
CA ALA A 31 15.39 -8.13 3.11
C ALA A 31 13.90 -8.38 2.81
N ILE A 32 13.47 -8.26 1.54
CA ILE A 32 12.10 -8.60 1.13
C ILE A 32 11.85 -10.11 1.30
N ALA A 33 12.78 -10.96 0.85
CA ALA A 33 12.64 -12.41 0.99
C ALA A 33 12.49 -12.82 2.46
N ASP A 34 13.32 -12.28 3.35
CA ASP A 34 13.27 -12.56 4.79
C ASP A 34 11.93 -12.15 5.40
N ARG A 35 11.38 -11.00 4.99
CA ARG A 35 10.07 -10.50 5.46
C ARG A 35 8.91 -11.40 5.05
N VAL A 36 8.97 -12.03 3.87
CA VAL A 36 7.86 -12.82 3.33
C VAL A 36 8.03 -14.33 3.52
N ALA A 37 9.21 -14.80 3.92
CA ALA A 37 9.56 -16.23 4.00
C ALA A 37 8.53 -17.06 4.78
N ASN A 38 8.17 -16.62 6.00
CA ASN A 38 7.16 -17.31 6.81
C ASN A 38 5.77 -17.31 6.16
N ALA A 39 5.38 -16.20 5.51
CA ALA A 39 4.09 -16.09 4.86
C ALA A 39 3.99 -17.03 3.65
N VAL A 40 5.05 -17.15 2.86
CA VAL A 40 5.15 -18.12 1.76
C VAL A 40 5.08 -19.56 2.30
N ALA A 41 5.83 -19.87 3.37
CA ALA A 41 5.83 -21.21 3.98
C ALA A 41 4.44 -21.63 4.50
N LEU A 42 3.63 -20.67 4.93
CA LEU A 42 2.25 -20.88 5.39
C LEU A 42 1.21 -20.86 4.25
N GLY A 43 1.63 -20.67 2.99
CA GLY A 43 0.71 -20.57 1.85
C GLY A 43 -0.16 -19.31 1.86
N ALA A 44 0.29 -18.23 2.49
CA ALA A 44 -0.47 -16.99 2.57
C ALA A 44 -0.51 -16.26 1.21
N SER A 45 -1.62 -15.57 0.93
CA SER A 45 -1.77 -14.72 -0.27
C SER A 45 -1.20 -13.31 -0.09
N ALA A 46 -0.92 -12.89 1.15
CA ALA A 46 -0.28 -11.62 1.46
C ALA A 46 0.29 -11.58 2.87
N VAL A 47 1.28 -10.70 3.09
CA VAL A 47 1.79 -10.35 4.41
C VAL A 47 1.83 -8.83 4.61
N VAL A 48 1.58 -8.38 5.83
CA VAL A 48 1.72 -6.97 6.22
C VAL A 48 2.95 -6.83 7.11
N SER A 49 3.88 -5.96 6.71
CA SER A 49 5.12 -5.66 7.44
C SER A 49 5.50 -4.20 7.21
N ASP A 50 5.90 -3.50 8.27
CA ASP A 50 6.31 -2.08 8.26
C ASP A 50 5.34 -1.13 7.52
N GLY A 51 4.04 -1.36 7.69
CA GLY A 51 3.02 -0.53 7.05
C GLY A 51 2.82 -0.79 5.56
N PHE A 52 3.45 -1.82 4.99
CA PHE A 52 3.25 -2.27 3.62
C PHE A 52 2.64 -3.67 3.57
N LYS A 53 1.74 -3.87 2.61
CA LYS A 53 1.16 -5.16 2.23
C LYS A 53 1.90 -5.69 1.00
N TYR A 54 2.50 -6.86 1.15
CA TYR A 54 3.18 -7.62 0.12
C TYR A 54 2.22 -8.70 -0.36
N MET A 55 1.83 -8.65 -1.63
CA MET A 55 0.97 -9.66 -2.27
C MET A 55 1.85 -10.80 -2.78
N LEU A 56 1.40 -12.03 -2.53
CA LEU A 56 2.10 -13.26 -2.88
C LEU A 56 1.29 -14.01 -3.94
N THR A 57 1.96 -14.45 -5.00
CA THR A 57 1.43 -15.39 -5.98
C THR A 57 2.41 -16.53 -6.06
N ASP A 58 1.95 -17.73 -5.69
CA ASP A 58 2.78 -18.91 -5.48
C ASP A 58 3.89 -18.64 -4.44
N SER A 59 5.11 -18.39 -4.90
CA SER A 59 6.29 -18.07 -4.07
C SER A 59 6.89 -16.70 -4.38
N ALA A 60 6.24 -15.91 -5.24
CA ALA A 60 6.74 -14.63 -5.69
C ALA A 60 5.98 -13.45 -5.06
N VAL A 61 6.71 -12.42 -4.66
CA VAL A 61 6.12 -11.12 -4.33
C VAL A 61 5.80 -10.39 -5.63
N THR A 62 4.52 -10.15 -5.89
CA THR A 62 4.05 -9.53 -7.15
C THR A 62 3.70 -8.06 -6.99
N THR A 63 3.32 -7.63 -5.78
CA THR A 63 2.91 -6.25 -5.53
C THR A 63 3.25 -5.84 -4.10
N VAL A 64 3.77 -4.63 -3.94
CA VAL A 64 3.96 -4.00 -2.63
C VAL A 64 3.15 -2.71 -2.62
N ARG A 65 2.24 -2.57 -1.67
CA ARG A 65 1.40 -1.38 -1.49
C ARG A 65 1.31 -1.00 -0.03
N ARG A 66 0.89 0.22 0.31
CA ARG A 66 0.61 0.57 1.70
C ARG A 66 -0.47 -0.35 2.28
N ALA A 67 -0.25 -0.86 3.49
CA ALA A 67 -1.18 -1.76 4.18
C ALA A 67 -2.43 -1.03 4.63
N HIS A 68 -2.24 0.19 5.12
CA HIS A 68 -3.30 1.17 5.27
C HIS A 68 -3.36 1.97 3.96
N SER A 69 -4.22 1.58 3.02
CA SER A 69 -4.82 2.62 2.18
C SER A 69 -5.44 3.61 3.17
N GLU A 70 -5.19 4.91 3.02
CA GLU A 70 -5.83 5.95 3.81
C GLU A 70 -7.26 5.52 4.17
N ARG A 71 -7.57 5.61 5.49
CA ARG A 71 -8.85 5.25 6.11
C ARG A 71 -9.94 5.18 5.04
N ARG A 72 -10.57 4.01 4.85
CA ARG A 72 -11.89 3.96 4.21
C ARG A 72 -12.82 4.80 5.06
N LEU A 73 -12.80 6.11 4.86
CA LEU A 73 -13.89 6.97 5.24
C LEU A 73 -15.08 6.38 4.49
N PRO A 74 -16.23 6.20 5.14
CA PRO A 74 -17.40 5.76 4.42
C PRO A 74 -17.67 6.77 3.29
N VAL A 75 -18.17 6.29 2.16
CA VAL A 75 -18.39 7.07 0.93
C VAL A 75 -19.57 8.02 1.13
N TRP A 76 -19.47 8.97 2.04
CA TRP A 76 -20.45 10.06 2.16
C TRP A 76 -20.07 11.12 1.12
N GLN A 77 -20.78 11.14 -0.02
CA GLN A 77 -20.45 11.98 -1.18
C GLN A 77 -20.42 13.50 -0.89
N GLU A 78 -20.91 13.95 0.27
CA GLU A 78 -20.97 15.38 0.65
C GLU A 78 -20.15 15.74 1.90
N GLY A 79 -19.25 14.85 2.35
CA GLY A 79 -18.39 15.11 3.52
C GLY A 79 -19.10 15.15 4.88
N ARG A 80 -20.40 14.80 4.92
CA ARG A 80 -21.22 14.65 6.13
C ARG A 80 -22.01 13.34 6.09
N CYS A 81 -22.12 12.64 7.22
CA CYS A 81 -22.99 11.47 7.39
C CYS A 81 -24.46 11.91 7.14
N PRO A 82 -25.25 11.24 6.28
CA PRO A 82 -26.58 11.70 5.89
C PRO A 82 -27.56 11.75 7.08
N ASP A 83 -27.39 10.85 8.05
CA ASP A 83 -28.28 10.77 9.21
C ASP A 83 -27.92 11.80 10.29
N CYS A 84 -26.65 11.87 10.70
CA CYS A 84 -26.24 12.71 11.84
C CYS A 84 -25.53 14.02 11.45
N ARG A 85 -25.30 14.27 10.16
CA ARG A 85 -24.58 15.44 9.60
C ARG A 85 -23.14 15.68 10.10
N ARG A 86 -22.56 14.72 10.83
CA ARG A 86 -21.18 14.80 11.37
C ARG A 86 -20.12 14.59 10.30
N ARG A 87 -18.93 15.19 10.50
CA ARG A 87 -17.75 14.98 9.65
C ARG A 87 -16.95 13.74 10.07
N PRO A 88 -16.18 13.13 9.16
CA PRO A 88 -15.28 12.04 9.50
C PRO A 88 -14.23 12.46 10.56
N GLY A 89 -14.17 11.77 11.69
CA GLY A 89 -13.25 12.06 12.80
C GLY A 89 -13.86 12.80 14.00
N GLU A 90 -15.12 13.21 13.93
CA GLU A 90 -15.89 13.65 15.11
C GLU A 90 -16.42 12.44 15.91
N ARG A 91 -16.77 12.63 17.20
CA ARG A 91 -17.47 11.59 17.97
C ARG A 91 -18.81 11.27 17.29
N HIS A 92 -18.97 10.02 16.86
CA HIS A 92 -20.17 9.55 16.18
C HIS A 92 -21.36 9.50 17.16
N ALA A 93 -22.57 9.70 16.65
CA ALA A 93 -23.79 9.52 17.45
C ALA A 93 -24.02 8.01 17.65
N PRO A 94 -24.27 7.54 18.89
CA PRO A 94 -24.35 6.12 19.23
C PRO A 94 -25.55 5.38 18.59
N THR A 95 -26.46 6.08 17.90
CA THR A 95 -27.67 5.51 17.30
C THR A 95 -27.72 5.69 15.78
N CYS A 96 -26.62 6.11 15.16
CA CYS A 96 -26.58 6.39 13.72
C CYS A 96 -26.33 5.11 12.91
N SER A 97 -27.36 4.60 12.23
CA SER A 97 -27.32 3.38 11.43
C SER A 97 -26.28 3.40 10.31
N SER A 98 -26.02 4.59 9.74
CA SER A 98 -25.04 4.79 8.68
C SER A 98 -23.59 4.83 9.18
N CYS A 99 -23.37 5.39 10.36
CA CYS A 99 -22.02 5.74 10.81
C CYS A 99 -21.24 4.56 11.45
N GLY A 100 -21.86 3.38 11.64
CA GLY A 100 -21.23 2.14 12.12
C GLY A 100 -20.74 2.22 13.57
N ASP A 101 -20.95 1.18 14.38
CA ASP A 101 -20.41 1.13 15.74
C ASP A 101 -18.89 1.04 15.69
N VAL A 102 -18.20 2.13 16.05
CA VAL A 102 -16.76 2.11 16.33
C VAL A 102 -16.61 1.61 17.76
N SER A 103 -16.47 0.30 17.92
CA SER A 103 -15.91 -0.30 19.15
C SER A 103 -14.42 -0.04 19.26
#